data_AF-A0A9Q9Z4B2-F1
#
_entry.id   AF-A0A9Q9Z4B2-F1
#
_cell.length_a   1.000
_cell.length_b   1.000
_cell.length_c   1.000
_cell.angle_alpha   90.00
_cell.angle_beta   90.00
_cell.angle_gamma   90.00
#
_symmetry.space_group_name_H-M   'P 1'
#
loop_
_entity.id
_entity.type
_entity.pdbx_description
1 polymer ?
#
loop_
_entity_poly.entity_id
_entity_poly.type
_entity_poly.pdbx_seq_one_letter_code
_entity_poly.pdbx_strand_id
1 'polypeptide(L)'
;MASFKTDLFQRLLFLAVFLSVSGVTSFSELFFIKEPHDVTVMRREAVILDCQAHGEAPIGIRWLKNGAALTESERVYLLTNGSLFISEVESRKQIR
;
A
#
# COMPACT_ATOMS: atom_id res chain seq x y z
N MET A 1 30.94 48.90 10.44
CA MET A 1 30.68 47.62 11.14
C MET A 1 29.26 47.06 11.00
N ALA A 2 28.26 47.81 10.49
CA ALA A 2 26.88 47.32 10.37
C ALA A 2 26.64 46.38 9.17
N SER A 3 27.28 46.63 8.02
CA SER A 3 27.08 45.87 6.77
C SER A 3 27.59 44.41 6.82
N PHE A 4 28.56 44.11 7.69
CA PHE A 4 29.13 42.76 7.82
C PHE A 4 28.23 41.83 8.66
N LYS A 5 27.52 42.40 9.64
CA LYS A 5 26.59 41.66 10.52
C LYS A 5 25.33 41.21 9.78
N THR A 6 24.82 42.02 8.86
CA THR A 6 23.63 41.71 8.07
C THR A 6 23.89 40.59 7.06
N ASP A 7 25.06 40.58 6.41
CA ASP A 7 25.45 39.53 5.45
C ASP A 7 25.67 38.18 6.17
N LEU A 8 26.34 38.19 7.33
CA LEU A 8 26.50 36.99 8.16
C LEU A 8 25.15 36.43 8.63
N PHE A 9 24.23 37.32 9.05
CA PHE A 9 22.89 36.92 9.49
C PHE A 9 22.08 36.34 8.33
N GLN A 10 22.14 36.94 7.14
CA GLN A 10 21.47 36.44 5.93
C GLN A 10 22.00 35.06 5.53
N ARG A 11 23.32 34.85 5.54
CA ARG A 11 23.95 33.55 5.27
C ARG A 11 23.56 32.49 6.31
N LEU A 12 23.52 32.85 7.59
CA LEU A 12 23.04 31.96 8.65
C LEU A 12 21.56 31.58 8.46
N LEU A 13 20.70 32.53 8.07
CA LEU A 13 19.30 32.26 7.76
C LEU A 13 19.15 31.30 6.58
N PHE A 14 19.90 31.50 5.49
CA PHE A 14 19.89 30.58 4.35
C PHE A 14 20.37 29.18 4.73
N LEU A 15 21.44 29.05 5.52
CA LEU A 15 21.94 27.76 6.00
C LEU A 15 20.93 27.06 6.91
N ALA A 16 20.26 27.80 7.79
CA ALA A 16 19.22 27.25 8.66
C ALA A 16 18.01 26.72 7.86
N VAL A 17 17.59 27.45 6.82
CA VAL A 17 16.53 27.01 5.89
C VAL A 17 16.96 25.78 5.09
N PHE A 18 18.23 25.68 4.68
CA PHE A 18 18.72 24.52 3.93
C PHE A 18 18.83 23.26 4.82
N LEU A 19 19.25 23.44 6.08
CA LEU A 19 19.33 22.36 7.08
C LEU A 19 17.94 21.83 7.46
N SER A 20 16.92 22.70 7.54
CA SER A 20 15.54 22.27 7.81
C SER A 20 14.91 21.50 6.65
N VAL A 21 15.26 21.86 5.40
CA VAL A 21 14.75 21.15 4.20
C VAL A 21 15.44 19.79 4.01
N SER A 22 16.72 19.68 4.35
CA SER A 22 17.50 18.43 4.24
C SER A 22 16.96 17.28 5.11
N GLY A 23 16.16 17.58 6.14
CA GLY A 23 15.66 16.59 7.10
C GLY A 23 14.35 15.88 6.71
N VAL A 24 13.74 16.18 5.55
CA VAL A 24 12.32 15.84 5.29
C VAL A 24 12.11 14.64 4.34
N THR A 25 13.13 14.10 3.68
CA THR A 25 12.90 13.03 2.69
C THR A 25 13.10 11.61 3.27
N SER A 26 12.33 11.25 4.29
CA SER A 26 12.12 9.84 4.62
C SER A 26 10.94 9.32 3.80
N PHE A 27 11.18 9.02 2.52
CA PHE A 27 10.16 8.38 1.69
C PHE A 27 10.03 6.92 2.12
N SER A 28 9.00 6.61 2.92
CA SER A 28 8.64 5.22 3.20
C SER A 28 7.82 4.71 2.03
N GLU A 29 8.45 3.90 1.18
CA GLU A 29 7.78 3.30 0.02
C GLU A 29 6.88 2.14 0.45
N LEU A 30 5.69 2.05 -0.18
CA LEU A 30 4.78 0.91 0.01
C LEU A 30 5.20 -0.21 -0.94
N PHE A 31 5.52 -1.38 -0.38
CA PHE A 31 5.90 -2.55 -1.17
C PHE A 31 5.22 -3.83 -0.66
N PHE A 32 5.15 -4.85 -1.51
CA PHE A 32 4.63 -6.15 -1.14
C PHE A 32 5.71 -6.95 -0.40
N ILE A 33 5.40 -7.41 0.81
CA ILE A 33 6.15 -8.48 1.47
C ILE A 33 5.80 -9.82 0.80
N LYS A 34 4.51 -10.01 0.50
CA LYS A 34 3.99 -11.19 -0.19
C LYS A 34 3.00 -10.74 -1.25
N GLU A 35 3.35 -10.98 -2.50
CA GLU A 35 2.49 -10.69 -3.64
C GLU A 35 1.43 -11.78 -3.82
N PRO A 36 0.22 -11.40 -4.26
CA PRO A 36 -0.78 -12.37 -4.69
C PRO A 36 -0.35 -12.99 -6.02
N HIS A 37 -0.56 -14.30 -6.16
CA HIS A 37 -0.19 -15.05 -7.37
C HIS A 37 -1.42 -15.70 -8.01
N ASP A 38 -1.31 -16.00 -9.29
CA ASP A 38 -2.37 -16.68 -10.03
C ASP A 38 -2.53 -18.12 -9.55
N VAL A 39 -3.77 -18.48 -9.21
CA VAL A 39 -4.12 -19.84 -8.78
C VAL A 39 -5.31 -20.32 -9.61
N THR A 40 -5.22 -21.56 -10.10
CA THR A 40 -6.35 -22.25 -10.74
C THR A 40 -6.88 -23.30 -9.77
N VAL A 41 -8.17 -23.21 -9.45
CA VAL A 41 -8.87 -24.17 -8.58
C VAL A 41 -10.11 -24.72 -9.26
N MET A 42 -10.56 -25.90 -8.84
CA MET A 42 -11.77 -26.49 -9.38
C MET A 42 -13.00 -25.75 -8.86
N ARG A 43 -14.11 -25.88 -9.59
CA ARG A 43 -15.39 -25.30 -9.14
C ARG A 43 -15.75 -25.88 -7.78
N ARG A 44 -16.19 -25.02 -6.88
CA ARG A 44 -16.56 -25.33 -5.49
C ARG A 44 -15.42 -25.68 -4.54
N GLU A 45 -14.18 -25.58 -4.99
CA GLU A 45 -13.05 -25.62 -4.06
C GLU A 45 -12.86 -24.27 -3.38
N ALA A 46 -12.23 -24.32 -2.21
CA ALA A 46 -11.82 -23.13 -1.50
C ALA A 46 -10.43 -22.69 -1.94
N VAL A 47 -10.15 -21.38 -1.87
CA VAL A 47 -8.83 -20.81 -2.19
C VAL A 47 -8.48 -19.69 -1.22
N ILE A 48 -7.21 -19.59 -0.89
CA ILE A 48 -6.63 -18.45 -0.18
C ILE A 48 -5.64 -17.76 -1.13
N LEU A 49 -5.84 -16.47 -1.33
CA LEU A 49 -4.91 -15.61 -2.05
C LEU A 49 -4.19 -14.74 -1.03
N ASP A 50 -2.91 -14.99 -0.83
CA ASP A 50 -2.13 -14.27 0.16
C ASP A 50 -1.66 -12.91 -0.35
N CYS A 51 -1.75 -11.89 0.50
CA CYS A 51 -1.20 -10.57 0.24
C CYS A 51 -0.72 -9.96 1.56
N GLN A 52 0.52 -9.47 1.57
CA GLN A 52 1.08 -8.72 2.68
C GLN A 52 1.87 -7.54 2.13
N ALA A 53 1.70 -6.37 2.75
CA ALA A 53 2.39 -5.15 2.36
C ALA A 53 3.10 -4.53 3.56
N HIS A 54 4.16 -3.77 3.27
CA HIS A 54 4.89 -2.96 4.23
C HIS A 54 4.97 -1.52 3.73
N GLY A 55 4.91 -0.57 4.65
CA GLY A 55 5.00 0.86 4.39
C GLY A 55 4.67 1.67 5.64
N GLU A 56 4.57 2.98 5.49
CA GLU A 56 4.20 3.88 6.57
C GLU A 56 2.72 3.73 6.96
N ALA A 57 2.45 3.62 8.26
CA ALA A 57 1.10 3.43 8.77
C ALA A 57 0.24 4.71 8.58
N PRO A 58 -1.07 4.58 8.31
CA PRO A 58 -1.83 3.33 8.19
C PRO A 58 -1.73 2.71 6.78
N ILE A 59 -1.43 1.41 6.72
CA ILE A 59 -1.49 0.62 5.49
C ILE A 59 -2.77 -0.22 5.46
N GLY A 60 -3.35 -0.40 4.26
CA GLY A 60 -4.55 -1.20 4.06
C GLY A 60 -4.46 -2.05 2.79
N ILE A 61 -5.03 -3.25 2.83
CA ILE A 61 -5.09 -4.17 1.70
C ILE A 61 -6.53 -4.23 1.21
N ARG A 62 -6.73 -4.06 -0.10
CA ARG A 62 -8.05 -4.12 -0.74
C ARG A 62 -8.01 -5.01 -1.96
N TRP A 63 -8.93 -5.95 -2.01
CA TRP A 63 -9.09 -6.86 -3.14
C TRP A 63 -10.07 -6.30 -4.15
N LEU A 64 -9.78 -6.53 -5.44
CA LEU A 64 -10.63 -6.13 -6.55
C LEU A 64 -11.03 -7.35 -7.37
N LYS A 65 -12.30 -7.42 -7.79
CA LYS A 65 -12.80 -8.40 -8.76
C LYS A 65 -13.27 -7.67 -10.00
N ASN A 66 -12.57 -7.88 -11.13
CA ASN A 66 -12.83 -7.17 -12.39
C ASN A 66 -12.82 -5.63 -12.23
N GLY A 67 -11.90 -5.10 -11.42
CA GLY A 67 -11.78 -3.65 -11.16
C GLY A 67 -12.74 -3.08 -10.11
N ALA A 68 -13.75 -3.84 -9.65
CA ALA A 68 -14.64 -3.42 -8.57
C ALA A 68 -14.11 -3.87 -7.20
N ALA A 69 -14.31 -3.04 -6.17
CA ALA A 69 -13.95 -3.41 -4.80
C ALA A 69 -14.71 -4.66 -4.37
N LEU A 70 -13.96 -5.67 -3.93
CA LEU A 70 -14.52 -6.89 -3.39
C LEU A 70 -14.92 -6.64 -1.93
N THR A 71 -16.17 -6.91 -1.61
CA THR A 71 -16.70 -6.85 -0.24
C THR A 71 -16.87 -8.26 0.31
N GLU A 72 -16.87 -8.37 1.62
CA GLU A 72 -17.20 -9.63 2.28
C GLU A 72 -18.63 -10.08 1.94
N SER A 73 -18.81 -11.39 1.87
CA SER A 73 -20.10 -12.04 1.61
C SER A 73 -20.08 -13.45 2.21
N GLU A 74 -21.15 -14.23 2.03
CA GLU A 74 -21.24 -15.61 2.54
C GLU A 74 -20.07 -16.50 2.11
N ARG A 75 -19.43 -16.21 0.97
CA ARG A 75 -18.33 -17.02 0.42
C ARG A 75 -17.00 -16.30 0.35
N VAL A 76 -16.94 -15.02 0.72
CA VAL A 76 -15.78 -14.15 0.51
C VAL A 76 -15.43 -13.51 1.84
N TYR A 77 -14.21 -13.74 2.31
CA TYR A 77 -13.73 -13.29 3.61
C TYR A 77 -12.42 -12.53 3.43
N LEU A 78 -12.31 -11.35 4.05
CA LEU A 78 -11.09 -10.55 4.07
C LEU A 78 -10.38 -10.82 5.40
N LEU A 79 -9.28 -11.57 5.34
CA LEU A 79 -8.55 -11.98 6.53
C LEU A 79 -7.76 -10.81 7.12
N THR A 80 -7.56 -10.83 8.44
CA THR A 80 -6.85 -9.77 9.18
C THR A 80 -5.39 -9.59 8.77
N ASN A 81 -4.79 -10.63 8.16
CA ASN A 81 -3.44 -10.61 7.62
C ASN A 81 -3.36 -10.03 6.20
N GLY A 82 -4.49 -9.61 5.60
CA GLY A 82 -4.58 -9.10 4.24
C GLY A 82 -4.95 -10.13 3.18
N SER A 83 -4.91 -11.43 3.50
CA SER A 83 -5.25 -12.50 2.57
C SER A 83 -6.75 -12.52 2.25
N LEU A 84 -7.09 -12.93 1.03
CA LEU A 84 -8.47 -13.16 0.60
C LEU A 84 -8.79 -14.64 0.66
N PHE A 85 -9.82 -15.01 1.41
CA PHE A 85 -10.34 -16.37 1.45
C PHE A 85 -11.68 -16.45 0.70
N ILE A 86 -11.77 -17.40 -0.22
CA ILE A 86 -13.00 -17.72 -0.95
C ILE A 86 -13.35 -19.17 -0.65
N SER A 87 -14.48 -19.42 0.01
CA SER A 87 -14.86 -20.77 0.47
C SER A 87 -15.42 -21.66 -0.64
N GLU A 88 -16.05 -21.07 -1.66
CA GLU A 88 -16.60 -21.80 -2.81
C GLU A 88 -16.37 -20.98 -4.09
N VAL A 89 -15.40 -21.41 -4.93
CA VAL A 89 -15.12 -20.72 -6.20
C VAL A 89 -16.16 -21.08 -7.25
N GLU A 90 -16.85 -20.06 -7.75
CA GLU A 90 -17.77 -20.19 -8.88
C GLU A 90 -17.09 -19.82 -10.19
N SER A 91 -17.27 -20.66 -11.20
CA SER A 91 -16.88 -20.32 -12.57
C SER A 91 -17.80 -19.24 -13.13
N ARG A 92 -17.23 -18.28 -13.87
CA ARG A 92 -18.01 -17.31 -14.65
C ARG A 92 -18.89 -18.11 -15.62
N LYS A 93 -20.21 -17.89 -15.59
CA LYS A 93 -21.10 -18.39 -16.63
C LYS A 93 -20.67 -17.73 -17.94
N GLN A 94 -19.93 -18.46 -18.77
CA GLN A 94 -19.72 -18.06 -20.16
C GLN A 94 -21.07 -18.22 -20.86
N ILE A 95 -21.78 -17.11 -21.07
CA ILE A 95 -22.93 -17.11 -21.97
C ILE A 95 -22.35 -17.36 -23.36
N ARG A 96 -22.57 -18.56 -23.88
CA ARG A 96 -22.32 -18.88 -25.30
C ARG A 96 -23.36 -18.20 -26.16
#